data_AF-A0A350ADX7-F1
#
_entry.id   AF-A0A350ADX7-F1
#
_cell.length_a   1.000
_cell.length_b   1.000
_cell.length_c   1.000
_cell.angle_alpha   90.00
_cell.angle_beta   90.00
_cell.angle_gamma   90.00
#
_symmetry.space_group_name_H-M   'P 1'
#
loop_
_entity.id
_entity.type
_entity.pdbx_description
1 polymer ?
#
loop_
_entity_poly.entity_id
_entity_poly.type
_entity_poly.pdbx_seq_one_letter_code
_entity_poly.pdbx_strand_id
1 'polypeptide(L)' 'HNGIIENFRELREELALKGRTFVTQTDTETVALLAHQYMIEGASARDAAEKTIARLHGAFALAFLFDG' A
#
# COMPACT_ATOMS: atom_id res chain seq x y z
N HIS A 1 -0.89 11.26 -2.58
CA HIS A 1 -2.18 10.58 -2.41
C HIS A 1 -3.24 11.65 -2.18
N ASN A 2 -4.37 11.56 -2.89
CA ASN A 2 -5.56 12.38 -2.65
C ASN A 2 -6.78 11.44 -2.60
N GLY A 3 -7.74 11.72 -1.72
CA GLY A 3 -8.94 10.91 -1.55
C GLY A 3 -8.90 10.03 -0.30
N ILE A 4 -9.75 9.00 -0.27
CA ILE A 4 -9.95 8.12 0.88
C ILE A 4 -9.82 6.67 0.42
N ILE A 5 -9.07 5.90 1.20
CA ILE A 5 -9.05 4.44 1.09
C ILE A 5 -9.84 3.83 2.23
N GLU A 6 -10.99 3.25 1.91
CA GLU A 6 -11.98 2.84 2.89
C GLU A 6 -11.55 1.57 3.65
N ASN A 7 -10.79 0.69 3.01
CA ASN A 7 -10.34 -0.57 3.59
C ASN A 7 -8.91 -0.50 4.17
N PHE A 8 -8.36 0.69 4.44
CA PHE A 8 -6.98 0.81 4.91
C PHE A 8 -6.73 0.13 6.27
N ARG A 9 -7.72 0.06 7.16
CA ARG A 9 -7.57 -0.58 8.48
C ARG A 9 -7.38 -2.08 8.36
N GLU A 10 -8.17 -2.73 7.50
CA GLU A 10 -8.04 -4.16 7.20
C GLU A 10 -6.66 -4.47 6.61
N LEU A 11 -6.23 -3.69 5.59
CA LEU A 11 -4.91 -3.84 4.98
C LEU A 11 -3.78 -3.62 5.99
N ARG A 12 -3.95 -2.68 6.92
CA ARG A 12 -2.99 -2.42 8.00
C ARG A 12 -2.86 -3.63 8.94
N GLU A 13 -3.98 -4.24 9.32
CA GLU A 13 -3.98 -5.45 10.16
C GLU A 13 -3.29 -6.61 9.45
N GLU A 14 -3.58 -6.84 8.16
CA GLU A 14 -2.89 -7.84 7.34
C GLU A 14 -1.36 -7.60 7.30
N LEU A 15 -0.94 -6.36 7.08
CA LEU A 15 0.48 -6.00 7.03
C LEU A 15 1.17 -6.11 8.40
N ALA A 16 0.47 -5.78 9.48
CA ALA A 16 0.97 -5.96 10.84
C ALA A 16 1.23 -7.45 11.15
N LEU A 17 0.35 -8.36 10.70
CA LEU A 17 0.56 -9.80 10.79
C LEU A 17 1.76 -10.29 9.98
N LYS A 18 2.12 -9.57 8.91
CA LYS A 18 3.35 -9.78 8.13
C LYS A 18 4.59 -9.10 8.76
N GLY A 19 4.48 -8.53 9.97
CA GLY A 19 5.58 -7.90 10.69
C GLY A 19 5.92 -6.48 10.22
N ARG A 20 5.01 -5.79 9.51
CA ARG A 20 5.22 -4.39 9.12
C ARG A 20 4.94 -3.44 10.29
N THR A 21 5.86 -2.53 10.51
CA THR A 21 5.71 -1.43 11.48
C THR A 21 5.12 -0.21 10.79
N PHE A 22 4.21 0.47 11.48
CA PHE A 22 3.60 1.72 11.04
C PHE A 22 4.03 2.86 11.96
N VAL A 23 4.38 3.99 11.37
CA VAL A 23 4.76 5.23 12.07
C VAL A 23 3.54 6.14 12.24
N THR A 24 2.61 6.12 11.29
CA THR A 24 1.40 6.93 11.28
C THR A 24 0.14 6.07 11.31
N GLN A 25 -1.03 6.69 11.37
CA GLN A 25 -2.33 6.04 11.25
C GLN A 25 -3.03 6.40 9.93
N THR A 26 -2.26 6.79 8.91
CA THR A 26 -2.80 7.23 7.62
C THR A 26 -3.00 6.07 6.66
N ASP A 27 -4.00 6.20 5.81
CA ASP A 27 -4.19 5.33 4.64
C ASP A 27 -3.00 5.40 3.68
N THR A 28 -2.44 6.59 3.50
CA THR A 28 -1.30 6.86 2.63
C THR A 28 -0.10 5.98 2.97
N GLU A 29 0.24 5.85 4.26
CA GLU A 29 1.31 4.96 4.70
C GLU A 29 0.97 3.49 4.44
N THR A 30 -0.29 3.10 4.63
CA THR A 30 -0.76 1.74 4.36
C THR A 30 -0.57 1.36 2.90
N VAL A 31 -0.87 2.26 1.97
CA VAL A 31 -0.62 2.06 0.53
C VAL A 31 0.86 1.87 0.23
N ALA A 32 1.71 2.74 0.80
CA ALA A 32 3.15 2.68 0.57
C ALA A 32 3.75 1.36 1.08
N LEU A 33 3.36 0.94 2.29
CA LEU A 33 3.82 -0.32 2.88
C LEU A 33 3.28 -1.54 2.14
N LEU A 34 2.06 -1.49 1.60
CA LEU A 34 1.50 -2.56 0.78
C LEU A 34 2.29 -2.73 -0.54
N ALA A 35 2.59 -1.63 -1.23
CA ALA A 35 3.41 -1.67 -2.44
C ALA A 35 4.82 -2.21 -2.15
N HIS A 36 5.45 -1.73 -1.07
CA HIS A 36 6.75 -2.20 -0.63
C HIS A 36 6.73 -3.69 -0.24
N GLN A 37 5.65 -4.18 0.35
CA GLN A 37 5.48 -5.61 0.65
C GLN A 37 5.55 -6.45 -0.63
N TYR A 38 4.86 -6.05 -1.71
CA TYR A 38 4.92 -6.79 -2.98
C TYR A 38 6.30 -6.76 -3.62
N MET A 39 7.03 -5.65 -3.49
CA MET A 39 8.42 -5.60 -3.97
C MET A 39 9.34 -6.58 -3.22
N ILE A 40 9.19 -6.68 -1.90
CA ILE A 40 9.92 -7.67 -1.09
C ILE A 40 9.54 -9.11 -1.46
N GLU A 41 8.31 -9.33 -1.90
CA GLU A 41 7.85 -10.61 -2.45
C GLU A 41 8.30 -10.86 -3.91
N GLY A 42 9.13 -9.98 -4.48
CA GLY A 42 9.77 -10.15 -5.79
C GLY A 42 9.02 -9.51 -6.97
N ALA A 43 7.97 -8.72 -6.74
CA ALA A 43 7.29 -7.99 -7.80
C ALA A 43 8.16 -6.84 -8.34
N SER A 44 8.07 -6.57 -9.64
CA SER A 44 8.62 -5.33 -10.20
C SER A 44 7.90 -4.12 -9.62
N ALA A 45 8.50 -2.93 -9.70
CA ALA A 45 7.87 -1.68 -9.22
C ALA A 45 6.47 -1.46 -9.82
N ARG A 46 6.32 -1.75 -11.13
CA ARG A 46 5.03 -1.65 -11.82
C ARG A 46 4.03 -2.68 -11.30
N ASP A 47 4.44 -3.95 -11.21
CA ASP A 47 3.55 -5.01 -10.73
C ASP A 47 3.14 -4.79 -9.27
N ALA A 48 4.04 -4.28 -8.44
CA ALA A 48 3.76 -3.91 -7.06
C ALA A 48 2.69 -2.81 -6.99
N ALA A 49 2.82 -1.75 -7.80
CA ALA A 49 1.82 -0.69 -7.88
C ALA A 49 0.45 -1.23 -8.36
N GLU A 50 0.43 -2.04 -9.42
CA GLU A 50 -0.80 -2.63 -9.96
C GLU A 50 -1.49 -3.54 -8.94
N LYS A 51 -0.75 -4.42 -8.26
CA LYS A 51 -1.27 -5.29 -7.19
C LYS A 51 -1.77 -4.51 -6.00
N THR A 52 -1.08 -3.44 -5.60
CA THR A 52 -1.53 -2.55 -4.53
C THR A 52 -2.85 -1.91 -4.91
N ILE A 53 -2.96 -1.29 -6.09
CA ILE A 53 -4.18 -0.61 -6.54
C ILE A 53 -5.37 -1.58 -6.59
N ALA A 54 -5.18 -2.81 -7.05
CA ALA A 54 -6.22 -3.83 -7.12
C ALA A 54 -6.82 -4.21 -5.75
N ARG A 55 -6.12 -3.92 -4.65
CA ARG A 55 -6.58 -4.18 -3.28
C ARG A 55 -7.29 -3.00 -2.62
N LEU A 56 -7.24 -1.80 -3.21
CA LEU A 56 -7.75 -0.58 -2.56
C LEU A 56 -9.22 -0.37 -2.88
N HIS A 57 -10.02 -0.05 -1.86
CA HIS A 57 -11.41 0.37 -2.01
C HIS A 57 -11.57 1.84 -1.69
N GLY A 58 -12.44 2.52 -2.44
CA GLY A 58 -12.79 3.93 -2.24
C GLY A 58 -12.55 4.79 -3.48
N ALA A 59 -12.45 6.10 -3.25
CA ALA A 59 -12.23 7.10 -4.28
C ALA A 59 -10.92 7.84 -4.01
N PHE A 60 -9.92 7.63 -4.87
CA PHE A 60 -8.57 8.13 -4.66
C PHE A 60 -7.83 8.41 -5.97
N ALA A 61 -6.75 9.18 -5.84
CA ALA A 61 -5.71 9.37 -6.82
C ALA A 61 -4.33 9.15 -6.17
N LEU A 62 -3.48 8.36 -6.82
CA LEU A 62 -2.18 7.95 -6.32
C LEU A 62 -1.07 8.25 -7.32
N ALA A 63 0.09 8.64 -6.80
CA ALA A 63 1.35 8.70 -7.53
C ALA A 63 2.36 7.90 -6.72
N PHE A 64 2.94 6.88 -7.35
CA PHE A 64 4.00 6.06 -6.75
C PHE A 64 5.34 6.52 -7.31
N LEU A 65 6.34 6.63 -6.44
CA LEU A 65 7.73 6.85 -6.82
C LEU A 65 8.54 5.66 -6.30
N PHE A 66 9.31 5.05 -7.19
CA PHE A 66 10.18 3.92 -6.88
C PHE A 66 11.62 4.30 -7.20
N ASP A 67 12.55 3.84 -6.39
CA ASP A 67 13.97 3.92 -6.69
C ASP A 67 14.37 2.75 -7.60
N GLY A 68 15.19 3.01 -8.62
CA GLY A 68 15.47 2.10 -9.74
C GLY A 68 16.91 1.64 -9.80
#